data_AF-A0A671NXR2-F1
#
_entry.id   AF-A0A671NXR2-F1
#
_cell.length_a   1.000
_cell.length_b   1.000
_cell.length_c   1.000
_cell.angle_alpha   90.00
_cell.angle_beta   90.00
_cell.angle_gamma   90.00
#
_symmetry.space_group_name_H-M   'P 1'
#
loop_
_entity.id
_entity.type
_entity.pdbx_description
1 polymer ?
#
loop_
_entity_poly.entity_id
_entity_poly.type
_entity_poly.pdbx_seq_one_letter_code
_entity_poly.pdbx_strand_id
1 'polypeptide(L)' 'MGGGDLNLKKSWHPQTLKNIERVWKAEQKHEAERKKIEELQKELKEERAREEITRYAQETGIPSWSPHRQADHTAV' A
#
# COMPACT_ATOMS: atom_id res chain seq x y z
N MET A 1 30.48 43.79 9.85
CA MET A 1 30.16 42.34 9.89
C MET A 1 28.78 42.14 9.26
N GLY A 2 28.70 42.06 7.93
CA GLY A 2 27.40 42.06 7.25
C GLY A 2 27.53 41.50 5.84
N GLY A 3 28.09 40.31 5.73
CA GLY A 3 28.19 39.56 4.47
C GLY A 3 27.36 38.30 4.58
N GLY A 4 26.03 38.42 4.56
CA GLY A 4 25.17 37.26 4.38
C GLY A 4 25.42 36.66 2.99
N ASP A 5 25.41 35.34 2.89
CA ASP A 5 25.65 34.62 1.63
C ASP A 5 24.72 35.15 0.53
N LEU A 6 25.32 35.77 -0.49
CA LEU A 6 24.62 36.36 -1.63
C LEU A 6 23.80 35.32 -2.40
N ASN A 7 24.18 34.04 -2.30
CA ASN A 7 23.48 32.94 -2.95
C ASN A 7 22.10 32.68 -2.33
N LEU A 8 21.87 33.01 -1.06
CA LEU A 8 20.55 32.88 -0.43
C LEU A 8 19.48 33.80 -1.05
N LYS A 9 19.89 34.82 -1.81
CA LYS A 9 18.99 35.70 -2.57
C LYS A 9 18.67 35.16 -3.97
N LYS A 10 19.37 34.11 -4.42
CA LYS A 10 19.14 33.51 -5.74
C LYS A 10 17.96 32.55 -5.69
N SER A 11 17.08 32.66 -6.68
CA SER A 11 15.85 31.86 -6.78
C SER A 11 16.11 30.36 -6.92
N TRP A 12 17.25 29.96 -7.45
CA TRP A 12 17.63 28.56 -7.65
C TRP A 12 18.31 27.93 -6.42
N HIS A 13 18.68 28.70 -5.39
CA HIS A 13 19.43 28.17 -4.26
C HIS A 13 18.56 27.19 -3.44
N PRO A 14 19.02 25.95 -3.20
CA PRO A 14 18.18 24.90 -2.62
C PRO A 14 17.74 25.22 -1.19
N GLN A 15 18.54 26.00 -0.46
CA GLN A 15 18.26 26.41 0.92
C GLN A 15 17.32 27.61 1.03
N THR A 16 16.79 28.13 -0.08
CA THR A 16 15.72 29.13 0.01
C THR A 16 14.44 28.48 0.51
N LEU A 17 13.67 29.19 1.36
CA LEU A 17 12.42 28.68 1.93
C LEU A 17 11.44 28.17 0.86
N LYS A 18 11.37 28.84 -0.29
CA LYS A 18 10.52 28.44 -1.43
C LYS A 18 10.92 27.08 -2.00
N ASN A 19 12.23 26.81 -2.11
CA ASN A 19 12.72 25.56 -2.67
C ASN A 19 12.60 24.41 -1.66
N ILE A 20 12.87 24.68 -0.38
CA ILE A 20 12.63 23.74 0.71
C ILE A 20 11.16 23.33 0.74
N GLU A 21 10.24 24.30 0.66
CA GLU A 21 8.79 24.04 0.63
C GLU A 21 8.38 23.24 -0.62
N ARG A 22 8.98 23.52 -1.78
CA ARG A 22 8.73 22.77 -3.01
C ARG A 22 9.14 21.30 -2.87
N VAL A 23 10.32 21.05 -2.31
CA VAL A 23 10.82 19.69 -2.06
C VAL A 23 9.93 18.98 -1.04
N TRP A 24 9.61 19.64 0.08
CA TRP A 24 8.74 19.07 1.10
C TRP A 24 7.35 18.69 0.55
N LYS A 25 6.75 19.55 -0.28
CA LYS A 25 5.47 19.24 -0.96
C LYS A 25 5.59 18.07 -1.93
N ALA A 26 6.73 17.92 -2.61
CA ALA A 26 6.97 16.78 -3.50
C ALA A 26 7.15 15.48 -2.71
N GLU A 27 7.89 15.51 -1.61
CA GLU A 27 8.09 14.37 -0.71
C GLU A 27 6.77 13.90 -0.09
N GLN A 28 5.94 14.83 0.39
CA GLN A 28 4.60 14.52 0.91
C GLN A 28 3.71 13.83 -0.12
N LYS A 29 3.70 14.32 -1.36
CA LYS A 29 2.95 13.69 -2.46
C LYS A 29 3.48 12.29 -2.77
N HIS A 30 4.80 12.14 -2.83
CA HIS A 30 5.44 10.87 -3.07
C HIS A 30 5.10 9.85 -1.96
N GLU A 31 5.12 10.27 -0.69
CA GLU A 31 4.79 9.39 0.42
C GLU A 31 3.31 8.94 0.36
N ALA A 32 2.39 9.84 0.01
CA ALA A 32 0.99 9.50 -0.18
C ALA A 32 0.78 8.50 -1.33
N GLU A 33 1.45 8.71 -2.46
CA GLU A 33 1.41 7.78 -3.59
C GLU A 33 2.00 6.41 -3.23
N ARG A 34 3.10 6.38 -2.48
CA ARG A 34 3.71 5.11 -2.01
C ARG A 34 2.77 4.33 -1.12
N LYS A 35 2.11 4.98 -0.15
CA LYS A 35 1.14 4.33 0.75
C LYS A 35 -0.02 3.73 -0.04
N LYS A 36 -0.54 4.47 -1.03
CA LYS A 36 -1.62 3.98 -1.90
C LYS A 36 -1.18 2.76 -2.73
N ILE A 37 0.04 2.78 -3.26
CA ILE A 37 0.58 1.63 -4.01
C ILE A 37 0.75 0.42 -3.10
N GLU A 38 1.23 0.61 -1.87
CA GLU A 38 1.41 -0.47 -0.89
C GLU A 38 0.08 -1.11 -0.50
N GLU A 39 -0.97 -0.31 -0.29
CA GLU A 39 -2.32 -0.79 -0.02
C GLU A 39 -2.85 -1.65 -1.18
N LEU A 40 -2.76 -1.14 -2.42
CA LEU A 40 -3.18 -1.89 -3.61
C LEU A 40 -2.36 -3.18 -3.81
N GLN A 41 -1.06 -3.16 -3.52
CA GLN A 41 -0.23 -4.36 -3.58
C GLN A 41 -0.62 -5.39 -2.53
N LYS A 42 -1.08 -4.95 -1.36
CA LYS A 42 -1.56 -5.85 -0.31
C LYS A 42 -2.88 -6.50 -0.73
N GLU A 43 -3.83 -5.73 -1.25
CA GLU A 43 -5.10 -6.24 -1.77
C GLU A 43 -4.89 -7.30 -2.86
N LEU A 44 -4.02 -7.02 -3.83
CA LEU A 44 -3.69 -7.98 -4.90
C LEU A 44 -3.05 -9.28 -4.37
N LYS A 45 -2.23 -9.20 -3.31
CA LYS A 45 -1.63 -10.38 -2.69
C LYS A 45 -2.69 -11.21 -1.95
N GLU A 46 -3.61 -10.56 -1.25
CA GLU A 46 -4.71 -11.25 -0.56
C GLU A 46 -5.65 -11.94 -1.54
N GLU A 47 -5.96 -11.27 -2.67
CA GLU A 47 -6.78 -11.85 -3.73
C GLU A 47 -6.10 -13.08 -4.35
N ARG A 48 -4.81 -12.96 -4.74
CA ARG A 48 -4.05 -14.10 -5.27
C ARG A 48 -3.96 -15.26 -4.29
N ALA A 49 -3.71 -15.00 -3.00
CA ALA A 49 -3.65 -16.06 -1.99
C ALA A 49 -4.98 -16.82 -1.87
N ARG A 50 -6.12 -16.12 -1.98
CA ARG A 50 -7.45 -16.76 -1.99
C ARG A 50 -7.66 -17.59 -3.25
N GLU A 51 -7.31 -17.05 -4.41
CA GLU A 51 -7.39 -17.77 -5.69
C GLU A 51 -6.50 -19.01 -5.72
N GLU A 52 -5.30 -18.93 -5.16
CA GLU A 52 -4.39 -20.08 -5.06
C GLU A 52 -4.98 -21.18 -4.16
N ILE A 53 -5.59 -20.82 -3.03
CA ILE A 53 -6.25 -21.78 -2.14
C ILE A 53 -7.44 -22.45 -2.84
N THR A 54 -8.28 -21.68 -3.55
CA THR A 54 -9.45 -22.25 -4.26
C THR A 54 -9.01 -23.13 -5.41
N ARG A 55 -8.01 -22.71 -6.20
CA ARG A 55 -7.46 -23.50 -7.30
C ARG A 55 -6.84 -24.80 -6.78
N TYR A 56 -6.05 -24.73 -5.71
CA TYR A 56 -5.43 -25.91 -5.11
C TYR A 56 -6.49 -26.88 -4.55
N ALA A 57 -7.55 -26.38 -3.91
CA ALA A 57 -8.66 -27.21 -3.44
C ALA A 57 -9.41 -27.92 -4.59
N GLN A 58 -9.65 -27.20 -5.70
CA GLN A 58 -10.25 -27.79 -6.91
C GLN A 58 -9.34 -28.85 -7.54
N GLU A 59 -8.04 -28.60 -7.66
CA GLU A 59 -7.05 -29.52 -8.23
C GLU A 59 -6.88 -30.79 -7.38
N THR A 60 -6.90 -30.67 -6.05
CA THR A 60 -6.77 -31.81 -5.13
C THR A 60 -8.08 -32.59 -4.91
N GLY A 61 -9.20 -32.14 -5.50
CA GLY A 61 -10.51 -32.79 -5.35
C GLY A 61 -11.09 -32.70 -3.94
N ILE A 62 -10.53 -31.84 -3.09
CA ILE A 62 -11.03 -31.59 -1.73
C ILE A 62 -12.10 -30.50 -1.86
N PRO A 63 -13.39 -30.77 -1.54
CA PRO A 63 -14.41 -29.76 -1.63
C PRO A 63 -14.01 -28.59 -0.74
N SER A 64 -13.88 -27.40 -1.35
CA SER A 64 -13.55 -26.16 -0.65
C SER A 64 -14.54 -25.97 0.49
N TRP A 65 -14.07 -26.17 1.72
CA TRP A 65 -14.70 -25.97 3.02
C TRP A 65 -16.20 -25.58 3.00
N SER A 66 -17.06 -26.56 3.30
CA SER A 66 -18.50 -26.35 3.57
C SER A 66 -18.75 -26.36 5.08
N PRO A 67 -18.94 -25.22 5.76
CA PRO A 67 -19.23 -25.16 7.20
C PRO A 67 -20.72 -25.35 7.52
N HIS A 68 -21.45 -26.15 6.74
CA HIS A 68 -22.89 -26.35 6.95
C HIS A 68 -23.39 -27.71 6.47
N ARG A 69 -23.07 -28.76 7.23
CA ARG A 69 -23.82 -30.03 7.18
C ARG A 69 -23.68 -30.81 8.50
N GLN A 70 -24.10 -30.21 9.60
CA GLN A 70 -24.42 -30.93 10.84
C GLN A 70 -25.69 -30.33 11.46
N ALA A 71 -26.82 -30.66 10.87
CA ALA A 71 -28.09 -30.78 11.56
C ALA A 71 -28.87 -31.87 10.79
N ASP A 72 -29.67 -32.64 11.49
CA ASP A 72 -30.47 -33.77 10.98
C ASP A 72 -29.76 -35.13 11.03
N HIS A 73 -29.49 -35.64 12.24
CA HIS A 73 -29.76 -37.04 12.57
C HIS A 73 -29.49 -37.29 14.07
N THR A 74 -30.48 -37.06 14.93
CA THR A 74 -30.74 -37.84 16.16
C THR A 74 -31.93 -37.24 16.91
N ALA A 75 -33.11 -37.83 16.72
CA ALA A 75 -34.13 -38.01 17.76
C ALA A 75 -35.20 -38.94 17.17
N VAL A 76 -35.00 -40.25 17.37
CA VAL A 76 -36.05 -41.28 17.34
C VAL A 76 -36.67 -41.33 18.73
#